data_AF-N9ANG9-F1
#
_entry.id   AF-N9ANG9-F1
#
_cell.length_a   1.000
_cell.length_b   1.000
_cell.length_c   1.000
_cell.angle_alpha   90.00
_cell.angle_beta   90.00
_cell.angle_gamma   90.00
#
_symmetry.space_group_name_H-M   'P 1'
#
loop_
_entity.id
_entity.type
_entity.pdbx_description
1 polymer ?
#
loop_
_entity_poly.entity_id
_entity_poly.type
_entity_poly.pdbx_seq_one_letter_code
_entity_poly.pdbx_strand_id
1 'polypeptide(L)'
;MMNEQPDSLKTGSGMTRIKHTSGFTLIEVMVVIVILGVLAALIVPNVMGRGEKAKVDTTVIKLQSVAGSLDQYKLDNGKYPSMQEGGLDALVNKPASAKNWLPGGYVKGGYPKDSWDNELQYVIPGTDGRSFDLYSFGADGQSGGEGTDADIYYQP
;
A
#
# COMPACT_ATOMS: atom_id res chain seq x y z
N MET A 1 -14.00 85.48 69.71
CA MET A 1 -13.23 86.20 68.69
C MET A 1 -11.83 85.64 68.73
N MET A 2 -11.26 85.22 67.58
CA MET A 2 -9.88 84.71 67.42
C MET A 2 -9.61 83.39 68.20
N ASN A 3 -8.73 82.47 67.82
CA ASN A 3 -8.01 82.08 66.59
C ASN A 3 -7.64 80.58 66.85
N GLU A 4 -7.57 79.62 65.95
CA GLU A 4 -6.45 79.31 65.03
C GLU A 4 -6.78 78.03 64.24
N GLN A 5 -6.46 78.02 62.94
CA GLN A 5 -5.95 76.85 62.20
C GLN A 5 -4.41 77.03 62.13
N PRO A 6 -3.56 76.01 61.85
CA PRO A 6 -3.79 74.84 60.99
C PRO A 6 -3.34 73.52 61.69
N ASP A 7 -2.78 72.43 61.13
CA ASP A 7 -2.29 72.15 59.77
C ASP A 7 -2.11 70.63 59.45
N SER A 8 -1.90 70.36 58.15
CA SER A 8 -0.86 69.46 57.60
C SER A 8 -1.05 67.92 57.61
N LEU A 9 -1.26 67.32 56.42
CA LEU A 9 -0.28 66.53 55.61
C LEU A 9 -0.21 65.01 55.98
N LYS A 10 -0.05 64.03 55.09
CA LYS A 10 0.13 63.93 53.62
C LYS A 10 -0.36 62.52 53.19
N THR A 11 -1.04 62.38 52.07
CA THR A 11 -1.21 61.07 51.40
C THR A 11 -0.52 61.11 50.04
N GLY A 12 0.60 60.40 49.91
CA GLY A 12 1.36 60.35 48.66
C GLY A 12 0.61 59.56 47.60
N SER A 13 0.22 60.22 46.50
CA SER A 13 -0.38 59.55 45.35
C SER A 13 0.71 58.83 44.54
N GLY A 14 0.78 57.51 44.68
CA GLY A 14 1.63 56.66 43.86
C GLY A 14 1.10 56.60 42.43
N MET A 15 1.82 57.17 41.47
CA MET A 15 1.37 57.30 40.09
C MET A 15 1.57 55.97 39.33
N THR A 16 0.61 55.07 39.46
CA THR A 16 0.60 53.75 38.81
C THR A 16 0.62 53.89 37.28
N ARG A 17 1.77 53.60 36.67
CA ARG A 17 1.95 53.67 35.22
C ARG A 17 1.20 52.52 34.53
N ILE A 18 0.05 52.82 33.92
CA ILE A 18 -0.75 51.85 33.18
C ILE A 18 0.10 51.31 32.00
N LYS A 19 0.33 49.99 31.99
CA LYS A 19 0.91 49.31 30.83
C LYS A 19 -0.18 49.18 29.76
N HIS A 20 0.04 49.78 28.58
CA HIS A 20 -0.80 49.52 27.42
C HIS A 20 -0.61 48.06 26.98
N THR A 21 -1.66 47.26 27.08
CA THR A 21 -1.77 45.99 26.38
C THR A 21 -2.12 46.25 24.92
N SER A 22 -1.17 45.98 24.02
CA SER A 22 -1.42 45.93 22.58
C SER A 22 -2.25 44.68 22.25
N GLY A 23 -3.48 44.87 21.79
CA GLY A 23 -4.32 43.79 21.26
C GLY A 23 -4.05 43.52 19.78
N PHE A 24 -4.44 42.32 19.32
CA PHE A 24 -4.40 41.94 17.90
C PHE A 24 -5.28 42.85 17.04
N THR A 25 -4.85 43.07 15.80
CA THR A 25 -5.63 43.85 14.83
C THR A 25 -6.55 42.96 14.00
N LEU A 26 -7.67 43.51 13.50
CA LEU A 26 -8.57 42.77 12.61
C LEU A 26 -7.86 42.31 11.33
N ILE A 27 -6.98 43.15 10.76
CA ILE A 27 -6.24 42.83 9.53
C ILE A 27 -5.29 41.64 9.71
N GLU A 28 -4.67 41.49 10.88
CA GLU A 28 -3.79 40.37 11.22
C GLU A 28 -4.55 39.04 11.22
N VAL A 29 -5.74 39.01 11.81
CA VAL A 29 -6.64 37.83 11.77
C VAL A 29 -7.12 37.55 10.34
N MET A 30 -7.46 38.58 9.56
CA MET A 30 -7.88 38.42 8.16
C MET A 30 -6.77 37.80 7.30
N VAL A 31 -5.53 38.27 7.42
CA VAL A 31 -4.38 37.73 6.67
C VAL A 31 -4.13 36.26 7.03
N VAL A 32 -4.22 35.89 8.31
CA VAL A 32 -4.10 34.49 8.74
C VAL A 32 -5.18 33.61 8.13
N ILE A 33 -6.45 34.04 8.14
CA ILE A 33 -7.56 33.26 7.55
C ILE A 33 -7.38 33.10 6.03
N VAL A 34 -6.91 34.15 5.33
CA VAL A 34 -6.62 34.08 3.89
C VAL A 34 -5.50 33.07 3.60
N ILE A 35 -4.40 33.10 4.35
CA ILE A 35 -3.29 32.14 4.18
C ILE A 35 -3.75 30.70 4.48
N LEU A 36 -4.53 30.50 5.56
CA LEU A 36 -5.09 29.19 5.88
C LEU A 36 -6.05 28.68 4.80
N GLY A 37 -6.88 29.56 4.22
CA GLY A 37 -7.77 29.20 3.10
C GLY A 37 -7.01 28.79 1.83
N VAL A 38 -5.93 29.50 1.49
CA VAL A 38 -5.05 29.15 0.36
C VAL A 38 -4.32 27.82 0.62
N LEU A 39 -3.76 27.63 1.82
CA LEU A 39 -3.06 26.38 2.16
C LEU A 39 -4.02 25.18 2.18
N ALA A 40 -5.24 25.34 2.70
CA ALA A 40 -6.26 24.31 2.71
C ALA A 40 -6.67 23.87 1.29
N ALA A 41 -6.68 24.79 0.32
CA ALA A 41 -6.98 24.47 -1.08
C ALA A 41 -5.86 23.71 -1.81
N LEU A 42 -4.62 23.76 -1.31
CA LEU A 42 -3.44 23.14 -1.95
C LEU A 42 -3.13 21.73 -1.42
N ILE A 43 -3.69 21.32 -0.27
CA ILE A 43 -3.41 20.03 0.35
C ILE A 43 -4.31 18.89 -0.15
N VAL A 44 -4.09 18.47 -1.41
CA VAL A 44 -4.67 17.21 -1.94
C VAL A 44 -3.58 16.13 -2.03
N PRO A 45 -3.47 15.21 -1.05
CA PRO A 45 -2.55 14.08 -1.14
C PRO A 45 -3.05 13.07 -2.18
N ASN A 46 -2.49 13.11 -3.41
CA ASN A 46 -2.73 12.11 -4.46
C ASN A 46 -2.02 10.77 -4.12
N VAL A 47 -2.61 10.03 -3.18
CA VAL A 47 -2.19 8.67 -2.77
C VAL A 47 -3.04 7.54 -3.37
N MET A 48 -4.20 7.87 -3.93
CA MET A 48 -5.05 6.92 -4.68
C MET A 48 -4.24 6.30 -5.84
N GLY A 49 -4.31 4.98 -6.02
CA GLY A 49 -3.65 4.26 -7.11
C GLY A 49 -2.21 3.75 -6.85
N ARG A 50 -1.45 4.30 -5.87
CA ARG A 50 -0.09 3.78 -5.59
C ARG A 50 -0.10 2.38 -4.99
N GLY A 51 -1.05 2.09 -4.11
CA GLY A 51 -1.21 0.76 -3.50
C GLY A 51 -1.69 -0.28 -4.51
N GLU A 52 -2.58 0.10 -5.42
CA GLU A 52 -3.10 -0.75 -6.49
C GLU A 52 -2.02 -1.18 -7.47
N LYS A 53 -1.21 -0.23 -7.97
CA LYS A 53 -0.06 -0.58 -8.81
C LYS A 53 0.93 -1.49 -8.08
N ALA A 54 1.22 -1.23 -6.80
CA ALA A 54 2.10 -2.09 -6.00
C ALA A 54 1.55 -3.52 -5.85
N LYS A 55 0.22 -3.71 -5.82
CA LYS A 55 -0.40 -5.05 -5.84
C LYS A 55 -0.19 -5.76 -7.17
N VAL A 56 -0.43 -5.10 -8.30
CA VAL A 56 -0.17 -5.64 -9.65
C VAL A 56 1.31 -6.06 -9.77
N ASP A 57 2.24 -5.17 -9.44
CA ASP A 57 3.68 -5.43 -9.52
C ASP A 57 4.10 -6.58 -8.60
N THR A 58 3.51 -6.69 -7.39
CA THR A 58 3.74 -7.81 -6.46
C THR A 58 3.17 -9.13 -7.00
N THR A 59 2.03 -9.12 -7.69
CA THR A 59 1.46 -10.31 -8.32
C THR A 59 2.37 -10.81 -9.45
N VAL A 60 2.95 -9.92 -10.26
CA VAL A 60 3.93 -10.29 -11.30
C VAL A 60 5.16 -10.98 -10.68
N ILE A 61 5.70 -10.46 -9.57
CA ILE A 61 6.84 -11.09 -8.88
C ILE A 61 6.48 -12.49 -8.33
N LYS A 62 5.27 -12.66 -7.80
CA LYS A 62 4.77 -13.97 -7.34
C LYS A 62 4.63 -14.98 -8.48
N LEU A 63 4.08 -14.55 -9.62
CA LEU A 63 3.97 -15.35 -10.85
C LEU A 63 5.37 -15.79 -11.33
N GLN A 64 6.35 -14.88 -11.38
CA GLN A 64 7.74 -15.20 -11.74
C GLN A 64 8.37 -16.22 -10.77
N SER A 65 8.11 -16.10 -9.46
CA SER A 65 8.61 -17.05 -8.47
C SER A 65 8.02 -18.46 -8.67
N VAL A 66 6.73 -18.57 -8.98
CA VAL A 66 6.08 -19.86 -9.26
C VAL A 66 6.54 -20.45 -10.60
N ALA A 67 6.75 -19.62 -11.63
CA ALA A 67 7.32 -20.04 -12.90
C ALA A 67 8.73 -20.65 -12.74
N GLY A 68 9.60 -20.02 -11.95
CA GLY A 68 10.92 -20.58 -11.61
C GLY A 68 10.85 -21.92 -10.88
N SER A 69 9.84 -22.12 -10.03
CA SER A 69 9.58 -23.41 -9.36
C SER A 69 9.05 -24.49 -10.32
N LEU A 70 8.22 -24.11 -11.30
CA LEU A 70 7.78 -25.00 -12.39
C LEU A 70 8.94 -25.41 -13.29
N ASP A 71 9.85 -24.48 -13.60
CA ASP A 71 11.07 -24.79 -14.36
C ASP A 71 11.99 -25.74 -13.60
N GLN A 72 12.22 -25.52 -12.30
CA GLN A 72 13.01 -26.45 -11.49
C GLN A 72 12.36 -27.85 -11.41
N TYR A 73 11.02 -27.93 -11.27
CA TYR A 73 10.30 -29.20 -11.35
C TYR A 73 10.54 -29.91 -12.69
N LYS A 74 10.52 -29.17 -13.80
CA LYS A 74 10.80 -29.69 -15.15
C LYS A 74 12.25 -30.12 -15.33
N LEU A 75 13.22 -29.41 -14.77
CA LEU A 75 14.63 -29.81 -14.82
C LEU A 75 14.84 -31.18 -14.16
N ASP A 76 14.21 -31.40 -12.99
CA ASP A 76 14.36 -32.66 -12.26
C ASP A 76 13.56 -33.82 -12.92
N ASN A 77 12.32 -33.55 -13.33
CA ASN A 77 11.36 -34.59 -13.75
C ASN A 77 11.21 -34.73 -15.27
N GLY A 78 11.88 -33.88 -16.06
CA GLY A 78 11.85 -33.85 -17.53
C GLY A 78 10.61 -33.21 -18.15
N LYS A 79 9.62 -32.79 -17.34
CA LYS A 79 8.37 -32.17 -17.78
C LYS A 79 7.77 -31.29 -16.69
N TYR A 80 6.97 -30.30 -17.07
CA TYR A 80 6.09 -29.58 -16.15
C TYR A 80 5.01 -30.52 -15.57
N PRO A 81 4.45 -30.23 -14.38
CA PRO A 81 3.37 -31.04 -13.80
C PRO A 81 2.09 -30.91 -14.64
N SER A 82 1.42 -32.02 -14.93
CA SER A 82 0.12 -31.99 -15.60
C SER A 82 -1.03 -31.72 -14.63
N MET A 83 -2.20 -31.35 -15.16
CA MET A 83 -3.41 -31.13 -14.35
C MET A 83 -3.83 -32.40 -13.58
N GLN A 84 -3.60 -33.58 -14.16
CA GLN A 84 -3.85 -34.88 -13.51
C GLN A 84 -2.83 -35.21 -12.40
N GLU A 85 -1.70 -34.50 -12.36
CA GLU A 85 -0.67 -34.62 -11.32
C GLU A 85 -0.85 -33.57 -10.21
N GLY A 86 -1.93 -32.77 -10.27
CA GLY A 86 -2.23 -31.71 -9.31
C GLY A 86 -1.80 -30.30 -9.74
N GLY A 87 -1.23 -30.12 -10.94
CA GLY A 87 -0.82 -28.80 -11.42
C GLY A 87 0.18 -28.13 -10.46
N LEU A 88 -0.19 -26.99 -9.87
CA LEU A 88 0.66 -26.28 -8.90
C LEU A 88 0.87 -27.05 -7.58
N ASP A 89 -0.06 -27.92 -7.16
CA ASP A 89 0.11 -28.75 -5.96
C ASP A 89 1.31 -29.71 -6.07
N ALA A 90 1.67 -30.11 -7.29
CA ALA A 90 2.86 -30.94 -7.54
C ALA A 90 4.18 -30.25 -7.14
N LEU A 91 4.18 -28.93 -6.97
CA LEU A 91 5.31 -28.17 -6.45
C LEU A 91 5.49 -28.31 -4.93
N VAL A 92 4.45 -28.71 -4.21
CA VAL A 92 4.40 -28.79 -2.74
C VAL A 92 4.32 -30.24 -2.27
N ASN A 93 3.49 -31.03 -2.94
CA ASN A 93 3.21 -32.43 -2.66
C ASN A 93 3.78 -33.29 -3.79
N LYS A 94 4.45 -34.40 -3.47
CA LYS A 94 4.99 -35.30 -4.49
C LYS A 94 3.87 -36.04 -5.23
N PRO A 95 3.71 -35.86 -6.56
CA PRO A 95 2.78 -36.69 -7.33
C PRO A 95 3.40 -38.09 -7.57
N ALA A 96 2.54 -39.11 -7.68
CA ALA A 96 2.96 -40.52 -7.77
C ALA A 96 3.86 -40.84 -8.99
N SER A 97 3.77 -40.02 -10.04
CA SER A 97 4.49 -40.12 -11.30
C SER A 97 5.86 -39.40 -11.33
N ALA A 98 6.16 -38.54 -10.35
CA ALA A 98 7.41 -37.77 -10.35
C ALA A 98 8.60 -38.63 -9.92
N LYS A 99 9.56 -38.78 -10.84
CA LYS A 99 10.74 -39.65 -10.67
C LYS A 99 11.76 -39.06 -9.71
N ASN A 100 12.11 -37.78 -9.87
CA ASN A 100 13.21 -37.12 -9.17
C ASN A 100 12.72 -35.93 -8.32
N TRP A 101 11.48 -35.99 -7.84
CA TRP A 101 10.87 -34.92 -7.05
C TRP A 101 11.73 -34.50 -5.85
N LEU A 102 12.07 -33.21 -5.78
CA LEU A 102 12.96 -32.62 -4.78
C LEU A 102 12.44 -32.83 -3.35
N PRO A 103 13.15 -33.55 -2.45
CA PRO A 103 12.70 -33.75 -1.08
C PRO A 103 12.49 -32.43 -0.33
N GLY A 104 11.24 -32.18 0.10
CA GLY A 104 10.81 -30.93 0.73
C GLY A 104 10.09 -29.95 -0.20
N GLY A 105 9.95 -30.29 -1.49
CA GLY A 105 9.18 -29.52 -2.47
C GLY A 105 9.94 -28.36 -3.10
N TYR A 106 9.32 -27.80 -4.15
CA TYR A 106 9.82 -26.71 -4.96
C TYR A 106 9.41 -25.33 -4.41
N VAL A 107 8.32 -25.27 -3.62
CA VAL A 107 7.92 -24.06 -2.90
C VAL A 107 7.70 -24.35 -1.42
N LYS A 108 8.36 -23.58 -0.56
CA LYS A 108 8.26 -23.73 0.90
C LYS A 108 7.00 -23.05 1.43
N GLY A 109 6.13 -23.83 2.07
CA GLY A 109 4.91 -23.32 2.70
C GLY A 109 3.70 -23.17 1.77
N GLY A 110 3.77 -23.71 0.54
CA GLY A 110 2.75 -23.55 -0.49
C GLY A 110 3.15 -22.53 -1.55
N TYR A 111 2.53 -22.59 -2.74
CA TYR A 111 2.68 -21.55 -3.74
C TYR A 111 1.91 -20.29 -3.31
N PRO A 112 2.44 -19.07 -3.58
CA PRO A 112 1.78 -17.83 -3.18
C PRO A 112 0.47 -17.63 -3.95
N LYS A 113 -0.57 -17.21 -3.23
CA LYS A 113 -1.72 -16.48 -3.79
C LYS A 113 -1.31 -15.11 -4.31
N ASP A 114 -2.13 -14.49 -5.14
CA ASP A 114 -1.88 -13.13 -5.66
C ASP A 114 -2.02 -12.02 -4.59
N SER A 115 -2.02 -10.75 -5.00
CA SER A 115 -2.10 -9.59 -4.10
C SER A 115 -3.52 -9.21 -3.63
N TRP A 116 -4.53 -10.01 -4.01
CA TRP A 116 -5.92 -9.91 -3.57
C TRP A 116 -6.41 -11.19 -2.86
N ASP A 117 -5.49 -12.12 -2.59
CA ASP A 117 -5.74 -13.44 -1.99
C ASP A 117 -6.47 -14.44 -2.91
N ASN A 118 -6.48 -14.18 -4.22
CA ASN A 118 -6.98 -15.12 -5.22
C ASN A 118 -5.90 -16.17 -5.57
N GLU A 119 -6.35 -17.36 -5.99
CA GLU A 119 -5.45 -18.44 -6.40
C GLU A 119 -4.88 -18.20 -7.81
N LEU A 120 -3.60 -18.53 -7.98
CA LEU A 120 -2.95 -18.45 -9.29
C LEU A 120 -3.45 -19.58 -10.19
N GLN A 121 -3.81 -19.22 -11.42
CA GLN A 121 -4.28 -20.13 -12.44
C GLN A 121 -3.08 -20.68 -13.22
N TYR A 122 -3.06 -21.99 -13.44
CA TYR A 122 -2.04 -22.69 -14.20
C TYR A 122 -2.71 -23.62 -15.21
N VAL A 123 -2.30 -23.56 -16.48
CA VAL A 123 -2.87 -24.38 -17.56
C VAL A 123 -1.75 -24.97 -18.41
N ILE A 124 -1.88 -26.25 -18.75
CA ILE A 124 -0.94 -26.99 -19.60
C ILE A 124 -1.70 -27.92 -20.56
N PRO A 125 -1.40 -27.92 -21.87
CA PRO A 125 -0.48 -27.02 -22.58
C PRO A 125 -0.92 -25.55 -22.53
N GLY A 126 0.04 -24.64 -22.64
CA GLY A 126 -0.23 -23.19 -22.70
C GLY A 126 -0.75 -22.74 -24.07
N THR A 127 -1.34 -21.56 -24.10
CA THR A 127 -1.90 -20.92 -25.28
C THR A 127 -0.78 -20.30 -26.13
N ASP A 128 -1.01 -20.11 -27.43
CA ASP A 128 -0.05 -19.48 -28.37
C ASP A 128 1.31 -20.19 -28.48
N GLY A 129 1.35 -21.50 -28.22
CA GLY A 129 2.57 -22.31 -28.27
C GLY A 129 3.46 -22.19 -27.02
N ARG A 130 3.00 -21.53 -25.97
CA ARG A 130 3.66 -21.54 -24.65
C ARG A 130 3.63 -22.95 -24.05
N SER A 131 4.64 -23.29 -23.25
CA SER A 131 4.67 -24.59 -22.57
C SER A 131 3.56 -24.73 -21.53
N PHE A 132 3.26 -23.63 -20.82
CA PHE A 132 2.17 -23.49 -19.87
C PHE A 132 1.70 -22.04 -19.86
N ASP A 133 0.47 -21.80 -19.42
CA ASP A 133 0.00 -20.49 -19.01
C ASP A 133 -0.02 -20.43 -17.48
N LEU A 134 0.37 -19.30 -16.91
CA LEU A 134 0.33 -19.02 -15.47
C LEU A 134 -0.13 -17.58 -15.28
N TYR A 135 -1.21 -17.35 -14.54
CA TYR A 135 -1.83 -16.03 -14.44
C TYR A 135 -2.65 -15.82 -13.15
N SER A 136 -3.05 -14.58 -12.90
CA SER A 136 -4.02 -14.19 -11.85
C SER A 136 -5.17 -13.43 -12.51
N PHE A 137 -6.38 -13.61 -11.98
CA PHE A 137 -7.61 -12.91 -12.39
C PHE A 137 -7.70 -11.46 -11.82
N GLY A 138 -6.57 -10.83 -11.50
CA GLY A 138 -6.55 -9.48 -10.95
C GLY A 138 -7.35 -9.32 -9.64
N ALA A 139 -7.92 -8.13 -9.46
CA ALA A 139 -8.61 -7.74 -8.22
C ALA A 139 -10.05 -8.28 -8.08
N ASP A 140 -10.75 -8.52 -9.19
CA ASP A 140 -12.15 -8.95 -9.18
C ASP A 140 -12.33 -10.49 -9.14
N GLY A 141 -11.23 -11.24 -9.36
CA GLY A 141 -11.21 -12.70 -9.34
C GLY A 141 -11.88 -13.34 -10.55
N GLN A 142 -12.13 -12.60 -11.64
CA GLN A 142 -12.80 -13.07 -12.84
C GLN A 142 -11.89 -12.90 -14.08
N SER A 143 -12.17 -13.64 -15.15
CA SER A 143 -11.40 -13.50 -16.40
C SER A 143 -11.84 -12.26 -17.18
N GLY A 144 -10.86 -11.53 -17.71
CA GLY A 144 -11.06 -10.29 -18.45
C GLY A 144 -10.62 -9.08 -17.64
N GLY A 145 -11.55 -8.15 -17.40
CA GLY A 145 -11.35 -6.94 -16.60
C GLY A 145 -10.51 -5.83 -17.26
N GLU A 146 -10.41 -4.70 -16.56
CA GLU A 146 -9.56 -3.55 -16.94
C GLU A 146 -8.82 -3.01 -15.70
N GLY A 147 -7.67 -2.35 -15.91
CA GLY A 147 -6.92 -1.73 -14.81
C GLY A 147 -6.35 -2.74 -13.81
N THR A 148 -6.81 -2.71 -12.57
CA THR A 148 -6.46 -3.69 -11.52
C THR A 148 -7.19 -5.02 -11.64
N ASP A 149 -8.31 -5.00 -12.35
CA ASP A 149 -9.24 -6.11 -12.50
C ASP A 149 -8.84 -6.93 -13.75
N ALA A 150 -7.87 -6.43 -14.52
CA ALA A 150 -7.33 -7.09 -15.70
C ALA A 150 -6.54 -8.36 -15.35
N ASP A 151 -6.73 -9.43 -16.13
CA ASP A 151 -5.94 -10.66 -16.08
C ASP A 151 -4.42 -10.38 -16.16
N ILE A 152 -3.66 -10.82 -15.14
CA ILE A 152 -2.20 -10.65 -15.06
C ILE A 152 -1.51 -11.95 -15.45
N TYR A 153 -1.01 -12.02 -16.69
CA TYR A 153 -0.28 -13.16 -17.21
C TYR A 153 1.22 -13.12 -16.89
N TYR A 154 1.78 -14.28 -16.54
CA TYR A 154 3.23 -14.51 -16.62
C TYR A 154 3.69 -14.42 -18.07
N GLN A 155 4.75 -13.63 -18.30
CA GLN A 155 5.45 -13.52 -19.57
C GLN A 155 6.91 -13.93 -19.32
N PRO A 156 7.43 -14.94 -20.06
CA PRO A 156 8.81 -15.43 -19.91
C PRO A 156 9.86 -14.50 -20.55
#